data_AF-A0A803P9Q1-F1
#
_entry.id   AF-A0A803P9Q1-F1
#
_cell.length_a   1.000
_cell.length_b   1.000
_cell.length_c   1.000
_cell.angle_alpha   90.00
_cell.angle_beta   90.00
_cell.angle_gamma   90.00
#
_symmetry.space_group_name_H-M   'P 1'
#
loop_
_entity.id
_entity.type
_entity.pdbx_description
1 polymer ?
#
loop_
_entity_poly.entity_id
_entity_poly.type
_entity_poly.pdbx_seq_one_letter_code
_entity_poly.pdbx_strand_id
1 'polypeptide(L)'
;MVAAIGLVGFLIYKGVQGILQASDIKRKEMKILKFYIPQVEASSLLSITLAFAWQKALREWPKIMVPFILWSSFLLSLSAGILLICFQKPSTDGVGVCFIAFAIGNGLYACWVTQRMGFCSRVLIKALEPVSKFPDINHPIYLMLGVAFIWMSLWILAVIGALNFYLPPLIIILLVLSLAWTAEVMRNVANITVSRVIALYYLRGMQSSTQFCFQRALTKNLGSACLGSLFVPTIEALRIVARALNLLEGEDEFMFSCAHCCLNVMQSIFRYGNGWAFVQIAAYGKGFVRASQDTWGLFERQEIVPVVDADMTSSICFLTGVCSGSICVIVAAAWTARVHQSFTATISLLVFIIGYLMVSNPHFLTSLLQSY
;
A
#
# COMPACT_ATOMS: atom_id res chain seq x y z
N MET A 1 -11.62 3.75 -13.62
CA MET A 1 -11.97 4.63 -12.47
C MET A 1 -13.47 4.85 -12.38
N VAL A 2 -14.12 5.37 -13.43
CA VAL A 2 -15.59 5.59 -13.45
C VAL A 2 -16.39 4.33 -13.14
N ALA A 3 -16.03 3.18 -13.73
CA ALA A 3 -16.69 1.90 -13.45
C ALA A 3 -16.56 1.45 -11.98
N ALA A 4 -15.38 1.63 -11.36
CA ALA A 4 -15.16 1.29 -9.96
C ALA A 4 -15.96 2.20 -9.02
N ILE A 5 -15.98 3.50 -9.30
CA ILE A 5 -16.79 4.48 -8.54
C ILE A 5 -18.29 4.19 -8.71
N GLY A 6 -18.73 3.88 -9.93
CA GLY A 6 -20.11 3.51 -10.23
C GLY A 6 -20.53 2.22 -9.51
N LEU A 7 -19.66 1.20 -9.46
CA LEU A 7 -19.90 -0.05 -8.74
C LEU A 7 -20.06 0.20 -7.24
N VAL A 8 -19.13 0.95 -6.62
CA VAL A 8 -19.20 1.30 -5.20
C VAL A 8 -20.48 2.09 -4.91
N GLY A 9 -20.82 3.08 -5.74
CA GLY A 9 -22.05 3.86 -5.61
C GLY A 9 -23.33 3.01 -5.71
N PHE A 10 -23.38 2.07 -6.66
CA PHE A 10 -24.49 1.13 -6.80
C PHE A 10 -24.64 0.21 -5.59
N LEU A 11 -23.52 -0.29 -5.06
CA LEU A 11 -23.51 -1.14 -3.86
C LEU A 11 -23.96 -0.37 -2.62
N ILE A 12 -23.57 0.89 -2.47
CA ILE A 12 -24.06 1.77 -1.39
C ILE A 12 -25.58 1.94 -1.50
N TYR A 13 -26.10 2.27 -2.69
CA TYR A 13 -27.54 2.39 -2.91
C TYR A 13 -28.29 1.10 -2.54
N LYS A 14 -27.76 -0.06 -2.95
CA LYS A 14 -28.31 -1.37 -2.59
C LYS A 14 -28.19 -1.69 -1.11
N GLY A 15 -27.14 -1.22 -0.44
CA GLY A 15 -27.02 -1.31 1.02
C GLY A 15 -28.10 -0.52 1.75
N VAL A 16 -28.37 0.71 1.32
CA VAL A 16 -29.44 1.54 1.88
C VAL A 16 -30.82 0.92 1.63
N GLN A 17 -31.09 0.42 0.42
CA GLN A 17 -32.34 -0.31 0.13
C GLN A 17 -32.47 -1.61 0.94
N GLY A 18 -31.38 -2.35 1.10
CA GLY A 18 -31.36 -3.59 1.89
C GLY A 18 -31.65 -3.34 3.36
N ILE A 19 -31.18 -2.23 3.94
CA ILE A 19 -31.52 -1.81 5.31
C ILE A 19 -33.03 -1.57 5.46
N LEU A 20 -33.68 -1.00 4.44
CA LEU A 20 -35.11 -0.70 4.45
C LEU A 20 -36.01 -1.93 4.26
N GLN A 21 -35.53 -2.98 3.56
CA GLN A 21 -36.34 -4.15 3.17
C GLN A 21 -35.93 -5.46 3.87
N ALA A 22 -35.01 -5.45 4.84
CA ALA A 22 -34.43 -6.67 5.40
C ALA A 22 -35.43 -7.57 6.14
N SER A 23 -35.47 -8.86 5.74
CA SER A 23 -36.10 -9.98 6.46
C SER A 23 -35.40 -10.26 7.80
N ASP A 24 -36.05 -10.93 8.75
CA ASP A 24 -35.54 -11.07 10.14
C ASP A 24 -34.18 -11.79 10.26
N ILE A 25 -33.86 -12.73 9.35
CA ILE A 25 -32.54 -13.40 9.31
C ILE A 25 -31.45 -12.41 8.87
N LYS A 26 -31.68 -11.66 7.79
CA LYS A 26 -30.77 -10.60 7.32
C LYS A 26 -30.63 -9.49 8.36
N ARG A 27 -31.69 -9.19 9.11
CA ARG A 27 -31.69 -8.19 10.19
C ARG A 27 -30.77 -8.59 11.35
N LYS A 28 -30.59 -9.88 11.62
CA LYS A 28 -29.67 -10.39 12.66
C LYS A 28 -28.20 -10.25 12.23
N GLU A 29 -27.86 -10.62 10.99
CA GLU A 29 -26.50 -10.42 10.43
C GLU A 29 -26.16 -8.93 10.33
N MET A 30 -27.12 -8.10 9.92
CA MET A 30 -26.94 -6.65 9.81
C MET A 30 -26.78 -5.97 11.18
N LYS A 31 -27.45 -6.46 12.24
CA LYS A 31 -27.23 -6.00 13.63
C LYS A 31 -25.81 -6.33 14.11
N ILE A 32 -25.33 -7.53 13.80
CA ILE A 32 -23.96 -7.96 14.12
C ILE A 32 -22.94 -7.06 13.42
N LEU A 33 -23.11 -6.81 12.11
CA LEU A 33 -22.23 -5.93 11.35
C LEU A 33 -22.27 -4.48 11.85
N LYS A 34 -23.44 -3.98 12.25
CA LYS A 34 -23.59 -2.62 12.81
C LYS A 34 -22.84 -2.45 14.13
N PHE A 35 -22.70 -3.53 14.91
CA PHE A 35 -21.88 -3.54 16.11
C PHE A 35 -20.38 -3.55 15.80
N TYR A 36 -19.97 -3.93 14.57
CA TYR A 36 -18.58 -3.99 14.11
C TYR A 36 -18.07 -2.72 13.41
N ILE A 37 -18.98 -1.87 12.91
CA ILE A 37 -18.62 -0.58 12.28
C ILE A 37 -17.79 0.32 13.22
N PRO A 38 -18.13 0.46 14.52
CA PRO A 38 -17.36 1.32 15.43
C PRO A 38 -15.89 0.91 15.58
N GLN A 39 -15.59 -0.39 15.57
CA GLN A 39 -14.22 -0.91 15.69
C GLN A 39 -13.43 -0.60 14.41
N VAL A 40 -14.05 -0.77 13.25
CA VAL A 40 -13.42 -0.46 11.95
C VAL A 40 -13.17 1.03 11.81
N GLU A 41 -14.15 1.88 12.16
CA GLU A 41 -14.01 3.34 12.17
C GLU A 41 -12.93 3.78 13.19
N ALA A 42 -12.92 3.21 14.40
CA ALA A 42 -11.88 3.50 15.40
C ALA A 42 -10.49 3.11 14.91
N SER A 43 -10.34 1.96 14.24
CA SER A 43 -9.08 1.55 13.62
C SER A 43 -8.67 2.47 12.47
N SER A 44 -9.62 2.99 11.69
CA SER A 44 -9.32 3.95 10.63
C SER A 44 -8.79 5.27 11.20
N LEU A 45 -9.41 5.80 12.27
CA LEU A 45 -8.93 6.98 12.98
C LEU A 45 -7.55 6.76 13.62
N LEU A 46 -7.36 5.59 14.23
CA LEU A 46 -6.05 5.17 14.74
C LEU A 46 -5.00 5.15 13.63
N SER A 47 -5.31 4.57 12.46
CA SER A 47 -4.37 4.49 11.34
C SER A 47 -4.00 5.86 10.78
N ILE A 48 -4.92 6.83 10.77
CA ILE A 48 -4.64 8.21 10.36
C ILE A 48 -3.68 8.88 11.34
N THR A 49 -3.93 8.76 12.65
CA THR A 49 -3.03 9.35 13.65
C THR A 49 -1.63 8.73 13.58
N LEU A 50 -1.55 7.41 13.38
CA LEU A 50 -0.28 6.71 13.11
C LEU A 50 0.37 7.19 11.81
N ALA A 51 -0.39 7.42 10.74
CA ALA A 51 0.15 7.94 9.47
C ALA A 51 0.86 9.29 9.67
N PHE A 52 0.21 10.23 10.35
CA PHE A 52 0.81 11.53 10.67
C PHE A 52 2.05 11.40 11.55
N ALA A 53 1.98 10.56 12.59
CA ALA A 53 3.08 10.33 13.50
C ALA A 53 4.31 9.74 12.78
N TRP A 54 4.10 8.71 11.94
CA TRP A 54 5.18 8.08 11.16
C TRP A 54 5.78 9.04 10.13
N GLN A 55 4.95 9.80 9.43
CA GLN A 55 5.43 10.80 8.48
C GLN A 55 6.28 11.87 9.15
N LYS A 56 5.84 12.37 10.32
CA LYS A 56 6.58 13.37 11.09
C LYS A 56 7.91 12.78 11.60
N ALA A 57 7.87 11.61 12.22
CA ALA A 57 9.05 10.93 12.76
C ALA A 57 10.09 10.60 11.67
N LEU A 58 9.65 10.16 10.48
CA LEU A 58 10.54 9.88 9.35
C LEU A 58 11.26 11.13 8.83
N ARG A 59 10.62 12.31 8.91
CA ARG A 59 11.20 13.59 8.47
C ARG A 59 12.19 14.15 9.48
N GLU A 60 11.87 14.05 10.76
CA GLU A 60 12.71 14.59 11.82
C GLU A 60 13.92 13.67 12.08
N TRP A 61 13.72 12.35 12.16
CA TRP A 61 14.74 11.39 12.57
C TRP A 61 14.87 10.18 11.62
N PRO A 62 15.21 10.37 10.33
CA PRO A 62 15.28 9.28 9.35
C PRO A 62 16.24 8.15 9.76
N LYS A 63 17.39 8.47 10.37
CA LYS A 63 18.39 7.48 10.81
C LYS A 63 17.89 6.53 11.89
N ILE A 64 17.03 7.02 12.79
CA ILE A 64 16.48 6.23 13.89
C ILE A 64 15.23 5.49 13.40
N MET A 65 14.45 6.14 12.54
CA MET A 65 13.15 5.62 12.13
C MET A 65 13.24 4.41 11.19
N VAL A 66 14.24 4.34 10.31
CA VAL A 66 14.45 3.17 9.42
C VAL A 66 14.67 1.87 10.22
N PRO A 67 15.65 1.77 11.15
CA PRO A 67 15.81 0.55 11.96
C PRO A 67 14.61 0.32 12.88
N PHE A 68 13.98 1.39 13.39
CA PHE A 68 12.77 1.28 14.20
C PHE A 68 11.63 0.59 13.45
N ILE A 69 11.35 0.97 12.20
CA ILE A 69 10.30 0.33 11.37
C ILE A 69 10.60 -1.15 11.12
N LEU A 70 11.85 -1.48 10.79
CA LEU A 70 12.26 -2.86 10.51
C LEU A 70 12.04 -3.76 11.74
N TRP A 71 12.51 -3.35 12.91
CA TRP A 71 12.34 -4.15 14.13
C TRP A 71 10.93 -4.09 14.72
N SER A 72 10.26 -2.94 14.63
CA SER A 72 8.88 -2.77 15.11
C SER A 72 7.91 -3.64 14.30
N SER A 73 8.08 -3.74 12.99
CA SER A 73 7.22 -4.58 12.15
C SER A 73 7.33 -6.06 12.51
N PHE A 74 8.52 -6.55 12.89
CA PHE A 74 8.73 -7.88 13.41
C PHE A 74 7.95 -8.10 14.72
N LEU A 75 8.19 -7.24 15.72
CA LEU A 75 7.59 -7.38 17.05
C LEU A 75 6.05 -7.24 17.01
N LEU A 76 5.54 -6.28 16.25
CA LEU A 76 4.11 -6.03 16.12
C LEU A 76 3.38 -7.14 15.37
N SER A 77 3.99 -7.69 14.31
CA SER A 77 3.37 -8.81 13.59
C SER A 77 3.40 -10.10 14.41
N LEU A 78 4.48 -10.34 15.17
CA LEU A 78 4.57 -11.48 16.08
C LEU A 78 3.53 -11.40 17.20
N SER A 79 3.42 -10.23 17.85
CA SER A 79 2.43 -10.00 18.91
C SER A 79 0.98 -10.08 18.41
N ALA A 80 0.68 -9.53 17.22
CA ALA A 80 -0.62 -9.71 16.59
C ALA A 80 -0.93 -11.19 16.32
N GLY A 81 0.06 -11.95 15.81
CA GLY A 81 -0.08 -13.38 15.56
C GLY A 81 -0.34 -14.20 16.82
N ILE A 82 0.46 -13.97 17.88
CA ILE A 82 0.27 -14.63 19.19
C ILE A 82 -1.11 -14.32 19.76
N LEU A 83 -1.53 -13.05 19.74
CA LEU A 83 -2.82 -12.62 20.26
C LEU A 83 -3.99 -13.29 19.52
N LEU A 84 -3.88 -13.49 18.20
CA LEU A 84 -4.91 -14.20 17.41
C LEU A 84 -5.00 -15.69 17.76
N ILE A 85 -3.86 -16.36 18.02
CA ILE A 85 -3.82 -17.76 18.43
C ILE A 85 -4.34 -17.93 19.86
N CYS A 86 -4.07 -16.98 20.76
CA CYS A 86 -4.57 -17.01 22.13
C CYS A 86 -6.10 -17.01 22.24
N PHE A 87 -6.83 -16.61 21.19
CA PHE A 87 -8.29 -16.71 21.17
C PHE A 87 -8.83 -18.11 20.94
N GLN A 88 -7.98 -19.10 20.62
CA GLN A 88 -8.30 -20.52 20.49
C GLN A 88 -9.53 -20.78 19.61
N LYS A 89 -9.53 -20.21 18.39
CA LYS A 89 -10.60 -20.45 17.41
C LYS A 89 -10.03 -20.91 16.08
N PRO A 90 -10.62 -21.95 15.46
CA PRO A 90 -10.08 -22.55 14.25
C PRO A 90 -9.94 -21.55 13.09
N SER A 91 -10.81 -20.54 13.01
CA SER A 91 -10.72 -19.48 12.00
C SER A 91 -9.63 -18.43 12.27
N THR A 92 -9.32 -18.13 13.54
CA THR A 92 -8.27 -17.15 13.89
C THR A 92 -6.89 -17.77 13.93
N ASP A 93 -6.80 -19.06 14.23
CA ASP A 93 -5.55 -19.80 14.32
C ASP A 93 -4.81 -19.79 12.97
N GLY A 94 -5.53 -19.97 11.86
CA GLY A 94 -4.94 -19.89 10.52
C GLY A 94 -4.34 -18.52 10.21
N VAL A 95 -5.06 -17.43 10.53
CA VAL A 95 -4.55 -16.06 10.35
C VAL A 95 -3.35 -15.80 11.27
N GLY A 96 -3.42 -16.24 12.52
CA GLY A 96 -2.32 -16.11 13.48
C GLY A 96 -1.04 -16.81 13.03
N VAL A 97 -1.15 -18.04 12.50
CA VAL A 97 -0.01 -18.79 11.94
C VAL A 97 0.62 -18.04 10.75
N CYS A 98 -0.20 -17.48 9.84
CA CYS A 98 0.32 -16.66 8.74
C CYS A 98 1.08 -15.43 9.23
N PHE A 99 0.59 -14.74 10.27
CA PHE A 99 1.28 -13.59 10.87
C PHE A 99 2.60 -13.97 11.52
N ILE A 100 2.67 -15.13 12.19
CA ILE A 100 3.93 -15.62 12.78
C ILE A 100 4.92 -16.01 11.69
N ALA A 101 4.49 -16.73 10.65
CA ALA A 101 5.36 -17.08 9.52
C ALA A 101 5.91 -15.82 8.84
N PHE A 102 5.06 -14.81 8.61
CA PHE A 102 5.48 -13.51 8.10
C PHE A 102 6.45 -12.80 9.05
N ALA A 103 6.20 -12.84 10.36
CA ALA A 103 7.11 -12.25 11.34
C ALA A 103 8.48 -12.92 11.29
N ILE A 104 8.58 -14.24 11.24
CA ILE A 104 9.86 -14.95 11.11
C ILE A 104 10.61 -14.50 9.86
N GLY A 105 9.93 -14.48 8.70
CA GLY A 105 10.53 -14.00 7.45
C GLY A 105 10.99 -12.55 7.53
N ASN A 106 10.20 -11.67 8.14
CA ASN A 106 10.56 -10.27 8.35
C ASN A 106 11.73 -10.08 9.33
N GLY A 107 11.83 -10.92 10.36
CA GLY A 107 12.96 -10.93 11.29
C GLY A 107 14.27 -11.32 10.59
N LEU A 108 14.23 -12.37 9.75
CA LEU A 108 15.37 -12.75 8.92
C LEU A 108 15.76 -11.64 7.94
N TYR A 109 14.76 -11.02 7.31
CA TYR A 109 14.97 -9.86 6.43
C TYR A 109 15.61 -8.68 7.17
N ALA A 110 15.13 -8.35 8.37
CA ALA A 110 15.68 -7.27 9.19
C ALA A 110 17.16 -7.52 9.54
N CYS A 111 17.52 -8.76 9.91
CA CYS A 111 18.91 -9.15 10.17
C CYS A 111 19.81 -8.99 8.94
N TRP A 112 19.36 -9.49 7.78
CA TRP A 112 20.11 -9.39 6.53
C TRP A 112 20.30 -7.95 6.06
N VAL A 113 19.24 -7.15 6.17
CA VAL A 113 19.20 -5.80 5.62
C VAL A 113 19.87 -4.75 6.50
N THR A 114 20.18 -5.10 7.76
CA THR A 114 20.87 -4.23 8.73
C THR A 114 22.14 -3.61 8.16
N GLN A 115 22.87 -4.35 7.32
CA GLN A 115 24.10 -3.87 6.66
C GLN A 115 23.85 -2.73 5.65
N ARG A 116 22.64 -2.65 5.07
CA ARG A 116 22.27 -1.68 4.02
C ARG A 116 21.56 -0.45 4.57
N MET A 117 21.13 -0.46 5.83
CA MET A 117 20.38 0.64 6.45
C MET A 117 21.12 1.99 6.41
N GLY A 118 22.45 1.95 6.51
CA GLY A 118 23.29 3.16 6.45
C GLY A 118 23.22 3.87 5.10
N PHE A 119 23.17 3.11 4.00
CA PHE A 119 22.99 3.66 2.65
C PHE A 119 21.60 4.28 2.50
N CYS A 120 20.54 3.52 2.80
CA CYS A 120 19.16 3.99 2.69
C CYS A 120 18.91 5.28 3.50
N SER A 121 19.43 5.35 4.72
CA SER A 121 19.28 6.54 5.56
C SER A 121 19.93 7.79 4.95
N ARG A 122 21.08 7.65 4.28
CA ARG A 122 21.75 8.78 3.60
C ARG A 122 20.99 9.22 2.37
N VAL A 123 20.49 8.28 1.56
CA VAL A 123 19.65 8.58 0.40
C VAL A 123 18.38 9.29 0.85
N LEU A 124 17.74 8.82 1.94
CA LEU A 124 16.56 9.47 2.52
C LEU A 124 16.83 10.90 2.99
N ILE A 125 17.94 11.15 3.68
CA ILE A 125 18.32 12.51 4.10
C ILE A 125 18.48 13.43 2.89
N LYS A 126 19.11 12.93 1.82
CA LYS A 126 19.32 13.70 0.59
C LYS A 126 18.01 13.98 -0.15
N ALA A 127 17.11 13.01 -0.21
CA ALA A 127 15.78 13.18 -0.79
C ALA A 127 14.88 14.16 -0.01
N LEU A 128 15.11 14.32 1.29
CA LEU A 128 14.38 15.28 2.14
C LEU A 128 14.90 16.73 2.02
N GLU A 129 16.09 16.95 1.48
CA GLU A 129 16.72 18.27 1.38
C GLU A 129 15.86 19.31 0.64
N PRO A 130 15.24 19.01 -0.53
CA PRO A 130 14.39 19.97 -1.26
C PRO A 130 13.07 20.28 -0.56
N VAL A 131 12.58 19.39 0.31
CA VAL A 131 11.29 19.56 1.01
C VAL A 131 11.31 20.82 1.86
N SER A 132 12.44 21.11 2.49
CA SER A 132 12.63 22.32 3.30
C SER A 132 12.39 23.62 2.52
N LYS A 133 12.55 23.61 1.19
CA LYS A 133 12.34 24.76 0.30
C LYS A 133 10.88 24.95 -0.11
N PHE A 134 10.02 23.96 0.11
CA PHE A 134 8.63 23.95 -0.31
C PHE A 134 7.70 23.60 0.86
N PRO A 135 7.30 24.58 1.70
CA PRO A 135 6.38 24.31 2.81
C PRO A 135 5.00 23.80 2.33
N ASP A 136 4.59 24.21 1.12
CA ASP A 136 3.30 23.86 0.50
C ASP A 136 3.22 22.42 -0.04
N ILE A 137 4.31 21.65 0.00
CA ILE A 137 4.33 20.27 -0.50
C ILE A 137 3.40 19.35 0.31
N ASN A 138 3.15 19.69 1.58
CA ASN A 138 2.34 18.86 2.48
C ASN A 138 0.84 18.93 2.19
N HIS A 139 0.37 20.01 1.57
CA HIS A 139 -1.05 20.27 1.44
C HIS A 139 -1.79 19.22 0.58
N PRO A 140 -1.30 18.80 -0.60
CA PRO A 140 -1.97 17.75 -1.37
C PRO A 140 -1.97 16.39 -0.66
N ILE A 141 -0.96 16.12 0.16
CA ILE A 141 -0.84 14.86 0.90
C ILE A 141 -1.93 14.77 1.96
N TYR A 142 -2.15 15.85 2.71
CA TYR A 142 -3.24 15.92 3.68
C TYR A 142 -4.62 15.85 3.01
N LEU A 143 -4.77 16.48 1.83
CA LEU A 143 -5.99 16.38 1.04
C LEU A 143 -6.24 14.93 0.59
N MET A 144 -5.21 14.23 0.10
CA MET A 144 -5.33 12.83 -0.32
C MET A 144 -5.61 11.88 0.84
N LEU A 145 -5.06 12.16 2.02
CA LEU A 145 -5.38 11.39 3.23
C LEU A 145 -6.85 11.59 3.65
N GLY A 146 -7.36 12.83 3.58
CA GLY A 146 -8.76 13.12 3.83
C GLY A 146 -9.70 12.45 2.81
N VAL A 147 -9.35 12.50 1.52
CA VAL A 147 -10.09 11.78 0.47
C VAL A 147 -10.05 10.27 0.70
N ALA A 148 -8.90 9.72 1.12
CA ALA A 148 -8.76 8.31 1.45
C ALA A 148 -9.70 7.94 2.59
N PHE A 149 -9.75 8.70 3.69
CA PHE A 149 -10.68 8.47 4.80
C PHE A 149 -12.15 8.45 4.35
N ILE A 150 -12.58 9.46 3.58
CA ILE A 150 -13.94 9.51 3.04
C ILE A 150 -14.23 8.27 2.18
N TRP A 151 -13.28 7.88 1.34
CA TRP A 151 -13.40 6.69 0.50
C TRP A 151 -13.50 5.41 1.34
N MET A 152 -12.79 5.31 2.47
CA MET A 152 -12.90 4.19 3.41
C MET A 152 -14.29 4.11 4.04
N SER A 153 -14.85 5.23 4.50
CA SER A 153 -16.21 5.25 5.06
C SER A 153 -17.25 4.84 4.01
N LEU A 154 -17.11 5.30 2.75
CA LEU A 154 -17.95 4.86 1.64
C LEU A 154 -17.79 3.36 1.34
N TRP A 155 -16.57 2.84 1.45
CA TRP A 155 -16.29 1.43 1.24
C TRP A 155 -16.92 0.55 2.33
N ILE A 156 -16.89 0.97 3.59
CA ILE A 156 -17.55 0.26 4.70
C ILE A 156 -19.06 0.16 4.44
N LEU A 157 -19.68 1.24 3.95
CA LEU A 157 -21.09 1.23 3.54
C LEU A 157 -21.35 0.28 2.36
N ALA A 158 -20.43 0.22 1.39
CA ALA A 158 -20.53 -0.70 0.25
C ALA A 158 -20.44 -2.18 0.69
N VAL A 159 -19.64 -2.51 1.70
CA VAL A 159 -19.58 -3.87 2.28
C VAL A 159 -20.91 -4.27 2.89
N ILE A 160 -21.60 -3.36 3.61
CA ILE A 160 -22.96 -3.62 4.12
C ILE A 160 -23.92 -3.92 2.97
N GLY A 161 -23.79 -3.21 1.84
CA GLY A 161 -24.56 -3.48 0.64
C GLY A 161 -24.26 -4.81 -0.03
N ALA A 162 -22.99 -5.22 -0.05
CA ALA A 162 -22.55 -6.48 -0.64
C ALA A 162 -23.18 -7.72 0.03
N LEU A 163 -23.48 -7.65 1.34
CA LEU A 163 -24.12 -8.74 2.07
C LEU A 163 -25.55 -9.05 1.59
N ASN A 164 -26.19 -8.15 0.86
CA ASN A 164 -27.55 -8.37 0.37
C ASN A 164 -27.64 -9.28 -0.85
N PHE A 165 -26.50 -9.55 -1.51
CA PHE A 165 -26.41 -10.34 -2.73
C PHE A 165 -26.23 -11.84 -2.45
N TYR A 166 -26.42 -12.66 -3.48
CA TYR A 166 -26.38 -14.13 -3.38
C TYR A 166 -24.97 -14.70 -3.15
N LEU A 167 -23.92 -13.95 -3.51
CA LEU A 167 -22.51 -14.36 -3.36
C LEU A 167 -21.70 -13.29 -2.59
N PRO A 168 -21.95 -13.07 -1.27
CA PRO A 168 -21.26 -12.04 -0.50
C PRO A 168 -19.72 -12.13 -0.50
N PRO A 169 -19.09 -13.33 -0.32
CA PRO A 169 -17.63 -13.42 -0.26
C PRO A 169 -16.93 -12.93 -1.53
N LEU A 170 -17.47 -13.27 -2.71
CA LEU A 170 -16.88 -12.88 -3.99
C LEU A 170 -16.97 -11.37 -4.21
N ILE A 171 -18.09 -10.75 -3.83
CA ILE A 171 -18.27 -9.30 -3.93
C ILE A 171 -17.36 -8.57 -2.92
N ILE A 172 -17.17 -9.11 -1.72
CA ILE A 172 -16.23 -8.55 -0.73
C ILE A 172 -14.78 -8.62 -1.26
N ILE A 173 -14.37 -9.73 -1.89
CA ILE A 173 -13.04 -9.84 -2.51
C ILE A 173 -12.87 -8.79 -3.61
N LEU A 174 -13.85 -8.65 -4.51
CA LEU A 174 -13.83 -7.62 -5.55
C LEU A 174 -13.79 -6.19 -4.97
N LEU A 175 -14.50 -5.94 -3.87
CA LEU A 175 -14.47 -4.67 -3.15
C LEU A 175 -13.09 -4.41 -2.54
N VAL A 176 -12.45 -5.40 -1.92
CA VAL A 176 -11.08 -5.27 -1.38
C VAL A 176 -10.08 -5.00 -2.50
N LEU A 177 -10.18 -5.70 -3.63
CA LEU A 177 -9.33 -5.46 -4.80
C LEU A 177 -9.53 -4.04 -5.37
N SER A 178 -10.78 -3.59 -5.47
CA SER A 178 -11.09 -2.22 -5.87
C SER A 178 -10.49 -1.22 -4.90
N LEU A 179 -10.56 -1.49 -3.59
CA LEU A 179 -10.01 -0.61 -2.57
C LEU A 179 -8.48 -0.51 -2.66
N ALA A 180 -7.80 -1.65 -2.74
CA ALA A 180 -6.35 -1.72 -2.91
C ALA A 180 -5.92 -0.96 -4.17
N TRP A 181 -6.60 -1.18 -5.30
CA TRP A 181 -6.32 -0.45 -6.54
C TRP A 181 -6.53 1.06 -6.38
N THR A 182 -7.63 1.51 -5.77
CA THR A 182 -7.85 2.95 -5.54
C THR A 182 -6.81 3.57 -4.60
N ALA A 183 -6.34 2.83 -3.60
CA ALA A 183 -5.28 3.28 -2.70
C ALA A 183 -3.93 3.41 -3.42
N GLU A 184 -3.60 2.48 -4.31
CA GLU A 184 -2.41 2.59 -5.16
C GLU A 184 -2.49 3.78 -6.13
N VAL A 185 -3.68 4.04 -6.71
CA VAL A 185 -3.89 5.22 -7.56
C VAL A 185 -3.68 6.52 -6.78
N MET A 186 -4.20 6.61 -5.56
CA MET A 186 -3.97 7.77 -4.71
C MET A 186 -2.49 7.95 -4.39
N ARG A 187 -1.77 6.88 -4.03
CA ARG A 187 -0.32 6.94 -3.78
C ARG A 187 0.44 7.43 -5.01
N ASN A 188 0.13 6.89 -6.19
CA ASN A 188 0.85 7.23 -7.42
C ASN A 188 0.51 8.64 -7.93
N VAL A 189 -0.70 9.15 -7.69
CA VAL A 189 -1.03 10.55 -7.97
C VAL A 189 -0.29 11.50 -7.03
N ALA A 190 -0.15 11.15 -5.74
CA ALA A 190 0.68 11.90 -4.79
C ALA A 190 2.13 11.93 -5.28
N ASN A 191 2.62 10.78 -5.74
CA ASN A 191 3.96 10.62 -6.27
C ASN A 191 4.23 11.52 -7.48
N ILE A 192 3.40 11.43 -8.52
CA ILE A 192 3.51 12.28 -9.70
C ILE A 192 3.45 13.77 -9.33
N THR A 193 2.65 14.14 -8.32
CA THR A 193 2.55 15.54 -7.87
C THR A 193 3.85 16.02 -7.25
N VAL A 194 4.42 15.27 -6.31
CA VAL A 194 5.68 15.61 -5.61
C VAL A 194 6.86 15.60 -6.59
N SER A 195 6.97 14.55 -7.41
CA SER A 195 8.01 14.45 -8.44
C SER A 195 7.96 15.60 -9.43
N ARG A 196 6.77 16.11 -9.74
CA ARG A 196 6.62 17.23 -10.66
C ARG A 196 7.15 18.53 -10.05
N VAL A 197 6.84 18.81 -8.78
CA VAL A 197 7.35 20.00 -8.09
C VAL A 197 8.88 19.97 -8.07
N ILE A 198 9.46 18.82 -7.71
CA ILE A 198 10.91 18.61 -7.65
C ILE A 198 11.54 18.71 -9.04
N ALA A 199 10.98 18.03 -10.04
CA ALA A 199 11.50 18.07 -11.41
C ALA A 199 11.46 19.49 -11.99
N LEU A 200 10.42 20.28 -11.72
CA LEU A 200 10.36 21.69 -12.14
C LEU A 200 11.43 22.55 -11.47
N TYR A 201 11.73 22.27 -10.19
CA TYR A 201 12.80 22.94 -9.47
C TYR A 201 14.18 22.62 -10.06
N TYR A 202 14.52 21.34 -10.26
CA TYR A 202 15.83 20.93 -10.77
C TYR A 202 16.03 21.23 -12.26
N LEU A 203 15.03 20.97 -13.10
CA LEU A 203 15.17 21.11 -14.55
C LEU A 203 14.97 22.53 -15.06
N ARG A 204 14.19 23.36 -14.35
CA ARG A 204 13.79 24.69 -14.81
C ARG A 204 14.08 25.80 -13.82
N GLY A 205 14.58 25.50 -12.62
CA GLY A 205 14.79 26.48 -11.56
C GLY A 205 13.51 27.16 -11.07
N MET A 206 12.33 26.62 -11.40
CA MET A 206 11.04 27.25 -11.10
C MET A 206 10.42 26.69 -9.83
N GLN A 207 10.01 27.58 -8.91
CA GLN A 207 9.14 27.22 -7.80
C GLN A 207 7.69 27.23 -8.28
N SER A 208 7.13 26.04 -8.52
CA SER A 208 5.73 25.89 -8.94
C SER A 208 4.83 25.63 -7.73
N SER A 209 3.61 26.17 -7.75
CA SER A 209 2.60 25.84 -6.75
C SER A 209 2.24 24.35 -6.79
N THR A 210 2.26 23.70 -5.63
CA THR A 210 1.92 22.28 -5.47
C THR A 210 0.50 21.98 -5.95
N GLN A 211 -0.43 22.91 -5.77
CA GLN A 211 -1.84 22.77 -6.19
C GLN A 211 -1.98 22.67 -7.71
N PHE A 212 -1.22 23.47 -8.46
CA PHE A 212 -1.21 23.39 -9.92
C PHE A 212 -0.64 22.06 -10.41
N CYS A 213 0.42 21.58 -9.76
CA CYS A 213 0.99 20.27 -10.05
C CYS A 213 0.01 19.13 -9.76
N PHE A 214 -0.74 19.23 -8.66
CA PHE A 214 -1.77 18.27 -8.27
C PHE A 214 -2.94 18.23 -9.26
N GLN A 215 -3.48 19.40 -9.63
CA GLN A 215 -4.56 19.50 -10.63
C GLN A 215 -4.12 18.90 -11.97
N ARG A 216 -2.88 19.13 -12.38
CA ARG A 216 -2.33 18.52 -13.59
C ARG A 216 -2.15 17.01 -13.47
N ALA A 217 -1.74 16.50 -12.31
CA ALA A 217 -1.66 15.07 -12.06
C ALA A 217 -3.03 14.39 -12.21
N LEU A 218 -4.09 15.01 -11.66
CA LEU A 218 -5.46 14.52 -11.75
C LEU A 218 -6.10 14.62 -13.14
N THR A 219 -5.69 15.59 -13.96
CA THR A 219 -6.34 15.82 -15.27
C THR A 219 -5.59 15.16 -16.42
N LYS A 220 -4.27 15.33 -16.49
CA LYS A 220 -3.45 14.88 -17.63
C LYS A 220 -2.76 13.55 -17.37
N ASN A 221 -2.29 13.32 -16.15
CA ASN A 221 -1.48 12.13 -15.83
C ASN A 221 -2.28 11.01 -15.16
N LEU A 222 -3.56 11.21 -14.87
CA LEU A 222 -4.41 10.25 -14.15
C LEU A 222 -4.55 8.93 -14.91
N GLY A 223 -4.66 8.94 -16.24
CA GLY A 223 -4.73 7.72 -17.03
C GLY A 223 -3.48 6.85 -16.88
N SER A 224 -2.29 7.47 -16.98
CA SER A 224 -1.00 6.80 -16.74
C SER A 224 -0.85 6.34 -15.30
N ALA A 225 -1.33 7.13 -14.33
CA ALA A 225 -1.32 6.76 -12.91
C ALA A 225 -2.21 5.54 -12.64
N CYS A 226 -3.43 5.50 -13.20
CA CYS A 226 -4.35 4.38 -13.09
C CYS A 226 -3.78 3.09 -13.69
N LEU A 227 -3.18 3.19 -14.87
CA LEU A 227 -2.55 2.05 -15.55
C LEU A 227 -1.35 1.55 -14.75
N GLY A 228 -0.45 2.45 -14.32
CA GLY A 228 0.71 2.09 -13.51
C GLY A 228 0.33 1.46 -12.17
N SER A 229 -0.75 1.92 -11.52
CA SER A 229 -1.22 1.37 -10.24
C SER A 229 -1.80 -0.05 -10.36
N LEU A 230 -2.17 -0.48 -11.57
CA LEU A 230 -2.58 -1.85 -11.83
C LEU A 230 -1.36 -2.72 -12.16
N PHE A 231 -0.53 -2.27 -13.09
CA PHE A 231 0.57 -3.09 -13.62
C PHE A 231 1.79 -3.17 -12.70
N VAL A 232 2.22 -2.06 -12.08
CA VAL A 232 3.45 -2.05 -11.27
C VAL A 232 3.39 -3.06 -10.12
N PRO A 233 2.33 -3.10 -9.28
CA PRO A 233 2.26 -4.08 -8.20
C PRO A 233 2.18 -5.52 -8.71
N THR A 234 1.49 -5.78 -9.83
CA THR A 234 1.43 -7.11 -10.44
C THR A 234 2.80 -7.58 -10.92
N ILE A 235 3.58 -6.69 -11.53
CA ILE A 235 4.93 -6.99 -12.02
C ILE A 235 5.87 -7.26 -10.84
N GLU A 236 5.79 -6.46 -9.77
CA GLU A 236 6.56 -6.68 -8.54
C GLU A 236 6.20 -8.01 -7.86
N ALA A 237 4.92 -8.36 -7.80
CA ALA A 237 4.46 -9.64 -7.26
C ALA A 237 4.99 -10.82 -8.09
N LEU A 238 4.91 -10.74 -9.43
CA LEU A 238 5.46 -11.76 -10.33
C LEU A 238 6.98 -11.92 -10.13
N ARG A 239 7.69 -10.83 -9.78
CA ARG A 239 9.13 -10.88 -9.46
C ARG A 239 9.46 -11.76 -8.28
N ILE A 240 8.66 -11.63 -7.23
CA ILE A 240 8.86 -12.38 -6.00
C ILE A 240 8.62 -13.86 -6.28
N VAL A 241 7.56 -14.19 -7.02
CA VAL A 241 7.24 -15.56 -7.42
C VAL A 241 8.37 -16.15 -8.27
N ALA A 242 8.85 -15.43 -9.30
CA ALA A 242 9.93 -15.91 -10.15
C ALA A 242 11.24 -16.13 -9.38
N ARG A 243 11.61 -15.23 -8.47
CA ARG A 243 12.80 -15.41 -7.62
C ARG A 243 12.65 -16.58 -6.65
N ALA A 244 11.45 -16.78 -6.09
CA ALA A 244 11.18 -17.92 -5.21
C ALA A 244 11.29 -19.25 -5.98
N LEU A 245 10.81 -19.30 -7.22
CA LEU A 245 10.97 -20.47 -8.09
C LEU A 245 12.44 -20.74 -8.42
N ASN A 246 13.25 -19.72 -8.68
CA ASN A 246 14.68 -19.90 -8.90
C ASN A 246 15.43 -20.39 -7.65
N LEU A 247 15.02 -20.00 -6.45
CA LEU A 247 15.62 -20.51 -5.21
C LEU A 247 15.26 -21.97 -4.92
N LEU A 248 14.21 -22.49 -5.59
CA LEU A 248 13.80 -23.88 -5.52
C LEU A 248 14.44 -24.74 -6.63
N GLU A 249 15.33 -24.18 -7.46
CA GLU A 249 16.10 -24.95 -8.43
C GLU A 249 16.98 -25.99 -7.72
N GLY A 250 16.53 -27.25 -7.76
CA GLY A 250 17.35 -28.44 -7.62
C GLY A 250 17.90 -28.91 -8.98
N GLU A 251 18.74 -29.95 -8.98
CA GLU A 251 19.54 -30.46 -10.12
C GLU A 251 18.77 -30.96 -11.36
N ASP A 252 17.46 -30.71 -11.49
CA ASP A 252 16.65 -31.19 -12.62
C ASP A 252 16.72 -30.26 -13.84
N GLU A 253 17.31 -30.76 -14.95
CA GLU A 253 17.50 -30.06 -16.24
C GLU A 253 16.21 -29.46 -16.85
N PHE A 254 15.02 -29.97 -16.49
CA PHE A 254 13.75 -29.47 -17.04
C PHE A 254 13.29 -28.16 -16.40
N MET A 255 13.65 -27.92 -15.14
CA MET A 255 13.27 -26.72 -14.40
C MET A 255 14.10 -25.50 -14.81
N PHE A 256 15.32 -25.73 -15.32
CA PHE A 256 16.23 -24.72 -15.87
C PHE A 256 15.68 -23.98 -17.11
N SER A 257 14.95 -24.68 -18.00
CA SER A 257 14.42 -24.07 -19.23
C SER A 257 13.25 -23.11 -18.95
N CYS A 258 12.33 -23.50 -18.07
CA CYS A 258 11.20 -22.67 -17.67
C CYS A 258 11.64 -21.47 -16.82
N ALA A 259 12.60 -21.65 -15.91
CA ALA A 259 13.16 -20.57 -15.10
C ALA A 259 13.82 -19.49 -15.98
N HIS A 260 14.65 -19.90 -16.95
CA HIS A 260 15.32 -18.95 -17.84
C HIS A 260 14.35 -18.22 -18.79
N CYS A 261 13.31 -18.91 -19.27
CA CYS A 261 12.22 -18.30 -20.04
C CYS A 261 11.44 -17.26 -19.20
N CYS A 262 11.03 -17.63 -17.98
CA CYS A 262 10.35 -16.74 -17.06
C CYS A 262 11.19 -15.51 -16.72
N LEU A 263 12.50 -15.68 -16.51
CA LEU A 263 13.43 -14.56 -16.27
C LEU A 263 13.52 -13.60 -17.45
N ASN A 264 13.59 -14.09 -18.68
CA ASN A 264 13.65 -13.24 -19.89
C ASN A 264 12.34 -12.51 -20.15
N VAL A 265 11.20 -13.18 -19.95
CA VAL A 265 9.87 -12.54 -20.00
C VAL A 265 9.77 -11.47 -18.92
N MET A 266 10.29 -11.75 -17.73
CA MET A 266 10.25 -10.82 -16.62
C MET A 266 11.15 -9.60 -16.81
N GLN A 267 12.38 -9.76 -17.33
CA GLN A 267 13.23 -8.63 -17.73
C GLN A 267 12.57 -7.77 -18.81
N SER A 268 11.91 -8.41 -19.78
CA SER A 268 11.13 -7.69 -20.79
C SER A 268 10.02 -6.87 -20.14
N ILE A 269 9.26 -7.46 -19.23
CA ILE A 269 8.16 -6.79 -18.51
C ILE A 269 8.67 -5.62 -17.66
N PHE A 270 9.85 -5.71 -17.02
CA PHE A 270 10.43 -4.60 -16.25
C PHE A 270 10.73 -3.36 -17.10
N ARG A 271 11.12 -3.58 -18.36
CA ARG A 271 11.33 -2.50 -19.32
C ARG A 271 10.03 -1.74 -19.60
N TYR A 272 8.88 -2.40 -19.47
CA TYR A 272 7.56 -1.81 -19.73
C TYR A 272 6.81 -1.35 -18.48
N GLY A 273 7.26 -1.73 -17.27
CA GLY A 273 6.60 -1.35 -16.02
C GLY A 273 7.57 -1.29 -14.84
N ASN A 274 7.80 -0.08 -14.36
CA ASN A 274 8.62 0.20 -13.18
C ASN A 274 8.04 1.40 -12.40
N GLY A 275 8.20 1.41 -11.08
CA GLY A 275 7.73 2.51 -10.22
C GLY A 275 8.40 3.86 -10.56
N TRP A 276 9.65 3.84 -11.02
CA TRP A 276 10.40 5.03 -11.41
C TRP A 276 9.82 5.74 -12.66
N ALA A 277 8.94 5.08 -13.41
CA ALA A 277 8.23 5.69 -14.54
C ALA A 277 7.36 6.87 -14.12
N PHE A 278 6.84 6.89 -12.88
CA PHE A 278 6.02 7.99 -12.38
C PHE A 278 6.77 9.32 -12.34
N VAL A 279 8.08 9.30 -12.12
CA VAL A 279 8.93 10.50 -12.12
C VAL A 279 9.16 11.02 -13.54
N GLN A 280 9.38 10.12 -14.51
CA GLN A 280 9.42 10.48 -15.93
C GLN A 280 8.09 11.06 -16.42
N ILE A 281 6.95 10.48 -16.00
CA ILE A 281 5.61 11.04 -16.28
C ILE A 281 5.47 12.43 -15.67
N ALA A 282 5.94 12.62 -14.44
CA ALA A 282 5.84 13.90 -13.73
C ALA A 282 6.67 15.00 -14.41
N ALA A 283 7.90 14.68 -14.79
CA ALA A 283 8.86 15.60 -15.40
C ALA A 283 8.49 15.95 -16.85
N TYR A 284 8.18 14.94 -17.68
CA TYR A 284 8.03 15.12 -19.13
C TYR A 284 6.60 14.97 -19.65
N GLY A 285 5.66 14.46 -18.85
CA GLY A 285 4.25 14.31 -19.25
C GLY A 285 4.00 13.22 -20.29
N LYS A 286 4.84 12.18 -20.31
CA LYS A 286 4.72 11.03 -21.24
C LYS A 286 3.70 10.00 -20.73
N GLY A 287 3.25 9.11 -21.62
CA GLY A 287 2.44 7.93 -21.23
C GLY A 287 3.25 6.92 -20.43
N PHE A 288 2.58 6.14 -19.56
CA PHE A 288 3.24 5.20 -18.63
C PHE A 288 4.26 4.26 -19.30
N VAL A 289 3.86 3.54 -20.35
CA VAL A 289 4.74 2.55 -21.00
C VAL A 289 6.00 3.20 -21.56
N ARG A 290 5.86 4.33 -22.26
CA ARG A 290 7.01 5.06 -22.83
C ARG A 290 7.90 5.65 -21.73
N ALA A 291 7.30 6.17 -20.66
CA ALA A 291 8.04 6.63 -19.49
C ALA A 291 8.83 5.51 -18.83
N SER A 292 8.26 4.31 -18.70
CA SER A 292 8.96 3.13 -18.14
C SER A 292 10.17 2.74 -18.98
N GLN A 293 10.03 2.69 -20.30
CA GLN A 293 11.12 2.36 -21.22
C GLN A 293 12.24 3.40 -21.19
N ASP A 294 11.88 4.69 -21.20
CA ASP A 294 12.84 5.78 -21.17
C ASP A 294 13.60 5.81 -19.82
N THR A 295 12.92 5.56 -18.70
CA THR A 295 13.55 5.46 -17.38
C THR A 295 14.53 4.29 -17.32
N TRP A 296 14.09 3.09 -17.75
CA TRP A 296 14.93 1.90 -17.67
C TRP A 296 16.15 2.01 -18.59
N GLY A 297 15.97 2.54 -19.81
CA GLY A 297 17.08 2.80 -20.72
C GLY A 297 18.05 3.86 -20.20
N LEU A 298 17.60 4.81 -19.37
CA LEU A 298 18.49 5.75 -18.69
C LEU A 298 19.31 5.06 -17.59
N PHE A 299 18.69 4.16 -16.82
CA PHE A 299 19.38 3.40 -15.77
C PHE A 299 20.47 2.49 -16.33
N GLU A 300 20.20 1.82 -17.45
CA GLU A 300 21.19 0.98 -18.15
C GLU A 300 22.37 1.81 -18.66
N ARG A 301 22.11 2.98 -19.27
CA ARG A 301 23.17 3.85 -19.82
C ARG A 301 24.06 4.49 -18.75
N GLN A 302 23.51 4.71 -17.56
CA GLN A 302 24.24 5.34 -16.45
C GLN A 302 24.83 4.29 -15.48
N GLU A 303 24.64 2.99 -15.76
CA GLU A 303 25.10 1.87 -14.91
C GLU A 303 24.61 1.94 -13.45
N ILE A 304 23.47 2.61 -13.21
CA ILE A 304 22.90 2.79 -11.86
C ILE A 304 21.90 1.69 -11.46
N VAL A 305 21.69 0.69 -12.32
CA VAL A 305 20.78 -0.45 -12.05
C VAL A 305 21.08 -1.13 -10.70
N PRO A 306 22.35 -1.42 -10.31
CA PRO A 306 22.64 -2.03 -9.02
C PRO A 306 22.26 -1.15 -7.82
N VAL A 307 22.32 0.18 -7.98
CA VAL A 307 21.94 1.15 -6.94
C VAL A 307 20.43 1.17 -6.77
N VAL A 308 19.69 1.14 -7.88
CA VAL A 308 18.23 1.08 -7.88
C VAL A 308 17.74 -0.23 -7.26
N ASP A 309 18.37 -1.36 -7.57
CA ASP A 309 18.05 -2.66 -6.97
C ASP A 309 18.44 -2.75 -5.49
N ALA A 310 19.36 -1.89 -5.03
CA ALA A 310 19.71 -1.76 -3.63
C ALA A 310 18.77 -0.83 -2.84
N ASP A 311 17.85 -0.12 -3.51
CA ASP A 311 16.87 0.73 -2.85
C ASP A 311 15.90 -0.10 -1.99
N MET A 312 15.75 0.30 -0.73
CA MET A 312 14.92 -0.38 0.26
C MET A 312 13.64 0.39 0.58
N THR A 313 13.41 1.51 -0.12
CA THR A 313 12.34 2.44 0.22
C THR A 313 10.96 1.79 0.10
N SER A 314 10.74 1.02 -0.97
CA SER A 314 9.50 0.25 -1.16
C SER A 314 9.27 -0.73 -0.01
N SER A 315 10.31 -1.48 0.39
CA SER A 315 10.26 -2.40 1.53
C SER A 315 9.96 -1.69 2.85
N ILE A 316 10.58 -0.54 3.12
CA ILE A 316 10.34 0.24 4.35
C ILE A 316 8.90 0.75 4.39
N CYS A 317 8.36 1.21 3.25
CA CYS A 317 6.97 1.68 3.18
C CYS A 317 5.98 0.52 3.37
N PHE A 318 6.26 -0.63 2.75
CA PHE A 318 5.49 -1.85 2.97
C PHE A 318 5.47 -2.25 4.46
N LEU A 319 6.64 -2.31 5.10
CA LEU A 319 6.78 -2.68 6.51
C LEU A 319 6.15 -1.66 7.46
N THR A 320 6.15 -0.37 7.09
CA THR A 320 5.44 0.66 7.84
C THR A 320 3.92 0.45 7.79
N GLY A 321 3.37 0.12 6.61
CA GLY A 321 1.99 -0.29 6.48
C GLY A 321 1.67 -1.52 7.32
N VAL A 322 2.55 -2.51 7.33
CA VAL A 322 2.39 -3.73 8.15
C VAL A 322 2.41 -3.40 9.65
N CYS A 323 3.30 -2.51 10.13
CA CYS A 323 3.29 -2.04 11.52
C CYS A 323 1.90 -1.48 11.90
N SER A 324 1.38 -0.57 11.07
CA SER A 324 0.09 0.05 11.33
C SER A 324 -1.05 -0.96 11.31
N GLY A 325 -1.08 -1.84 10.31
CA GLY A 325 -2.04 -2.93 10.22
C GLY A 325 -2.02 -3.82 11.48
N SER A 326 -0.83 -4.23 11.93
CA SER A 326 -0.66 -5.06 13.13
C SER A 326 -1.12 -4.34 14.41
N ILE A 327 -0.83 -3.04 14.57
CA ILE A 327 -1.35 -2.23 15.69
C ILE A 327 -2.89 -2.20 15.66
N CYS A 328 -3.47 -1.96 14.48
CA CYS A 328 -4.92 -1.93 14.32
C CYS A 328 -5.55 -3.29 14.66
N VAL A 329 -4.93 -4.40 14.25
CA VAL A 329 -5.35 -5.77 14.62
C VAL A 329 -5.32 -5.96 16.13
N ILE A 330 -4.23 -5.61 16.80
CA ILE A 330 -4.08 -5.79 18.25
C ILE A 330 -5.20 -5.04 18.99
N VAL A 331 -5.45 -3.77 18.63
CA VAL A 331 -6.47 -2.94 19.27
C VAL A 331 -7.88 -3.48 19.00
N ALA A 332 -8.21 -3.77 17.73
CA ALA A 332 -9.54 -4.26 17.35
C ALA A 332 -9.81 -5.67 17.89
N ALA A 333 -8.81 -6.54 17.90
CA ALA A 333 -8.92 -7.90 18.41
C ALA A 333 -9.07 -7.91 19.94
N ALA A 334 -8.33 -7.05 20.67
CA ALA A 334 -8.52 -6.87 22.11
C ALA A 334 -9.90 -6.31 22.47
N TRP A 335 -10.42 -5.35 21.69
CA TRP A 335 -11.78 -4.83 21.86
C TRP A 335 -12.82 -5.92 21.60
N THR A 336 -12.73 -6.60 20.45
CA THR A 336 -13.72 -7.61 20.03
C THR A 336 -13.75 -8.82 20.96
N ALA A 337 -12.62 -9.21 21.55
CA ALA A 337 -12.54 -10.26 22.56
C ALA A 337 -13.41 -9.99 23.80
N ARG A 338 -13.56 -8.71 24.19
CA ARG A 338 -14.41 -8.30 25.31
C ARG A 338 -15.90 -8.30 24.97
N VAL A 339 -16.26 -8.27 23.69
CA VAL A 339 -17.65 -8.08 23.27
C VAL A 339 -18.25 -9.32 22.62
N HIS A 340 -17.76 -9.78 21.47
CA HIS A 340 -18.36 -10.90 20.70
C HIS A 340 -17.29 -11.68 19.93
N GLN A 341 -17.20 -13.00 20.16
CA GLN A 341 -16.06 -13.79 19.72
C GLN A 341 -16.20 -14.49 18.34
N SER A 342 -17.36 -14.52 17.69
CA SER A 342 -17.60 -15.45 16.55
C SER A 342 -16.96 -15.05 15.22
N PHE A 343 -16.68 -13.77 14.96
CA PHE A 343 -16.19 -13.26 13.67
C PHE A 343 -14.84 -12.52 13.74
N THR A 344 -14.04 -12.79 14.77
CA THR A 344 -12.78 -12.09 15.03
C THR A 344 -11.81 -12.16 13.84
N ALA A 345 -11.72 -13.30 13.13
CA ALA A 345 -10.77 -13.47 12.02
C ALA A 345 -11.01 -12.51 10.84
N THR A 346 -12.26 -12.41 10.37
CA THR A 346 -12.61 -11.52 9.24
C THR A 346 -12.39 -10.06 9.61
N ILE A 347 -12.74 -9.67 10.84
CA ILE A 347 -12.54 -8.30 11.32
C ILE A 347 -11.05 -7.98 11.43
N SER A 348 -10.23 -8.88 11.97
CA SER A 348 -8.79 -8.70 12.05
C SER A 348 -8.16 -8.52 10.66
N LEU A 349 -8.56 -9.33 9.67
CA LEU A 349 -8.09 -9.16 8.29
C LEU A 349 -8.52 -7.82 7.68
N LEU A 350 -9.78 -7.43 7.88
CA LEU A 350 -10.29 -6.15 7.37
C LEU A 350 -9.55 -4.96 8.01
N VAL A 351 -9.45 -4.96 9.33
CA VAL A 351 -8.76 -3.91 10.10
C VAL A 351 -7.27 -3.85 9.74
N PHE A 352 -6.63 -5.00 9.50
CA PHE A 352 -5.26 -5.05 9.00
C PHE A 352 -5.12 -4.37 7.64
N ILE A 353 -5.96 -4.74 6.67
CA ILE A 353 -5.95 -4.15 5.31
C ILE A 353 -6.20 -2.65 5.38
N ILE A 354 -7.15 -2.22 6.21
CA ILE A 354 -7.48 -0.80 6.41
C ILE A 354 -6.29 -0.04 6.98
N GLY A 355 -5.69 -0.53 8.07
CA GLY A 355 -4.52 0.10 8.69
C GLY A 355 -3.31 0.15 7.74
N TYR A 356 -3.07 -0.94 7.01
CA TYR A 356 -2.02 -1.02 6.00
C TYR A 356 -2.22 0.02 4.89
N LEU A 357 -3.41 0.08 4.29
CA LEU A 357 -3.67 0.98 3.17
C LEU A 357 -3.63 2.46 3.59
N MET A 358 -4.13 2.80 4.78
CA MET A 358 -4.17 4.19 5.26
C MET A 358 -2.78 4.76 5.53
N VAL A 359 -1.84 3.97 6.06
CA VAL A 359 -0.46 4.44 6.29
C VAL A 359 0.40 4.31 5.04
N SER A 360 0.15 3.28 4.22
CA SER A 360 0.93 3.07 3.00
C SER A 360 0.62 4.10 1.91
N ASN A 361 -0.64 4.54 1.78
CA ASN A 361 -1.09 5.52 0.78
C ASN A 361 -0.36 6.89 0.84
N PRO A 362 -0.17 7.52 2.01
CA PRO A 362 0.43 8.84 2.11
C PRO A 362 1.97 8.81 2.23
N HIS A 363 2.68 7.72 1.87
CA HIS A 363 4.15 7.67 1.96
C HIS A 363 4.85 8.57 0.93
N PHE A 364 4.88 9.85 1.28
CA PHE A 364 5.70 10.96 0.79
C PHE A 364 7.16 10.59 0.49
N LEU A 365 7.71 9.64 1.24
CA LEU A 365 9.09 9.17 1.06
C LEU A 365 9.31 8.48 -0.28
N THR A 366 8.42 7.55 -0.69
CA THR A 366 8.54 6.88 -2.01
C THR A 366 8.61 7.91 -3.13
N SER A 367 7.79 8.94 -3.02
CA SER A 367 7.71 9.97 -4.04
C SER A 367 8.88 10.93 -4.09
N LEU A 368 9.48 11.25 -2.94
CA LEU A 368 10.69 12.08 -2.90
C LEU A 368 11.92 11.32 -3.35
N LEU A 369 12.04 10.07 -2.91
CA LEU A 369 13.18 9.21 -3.21
C LEU A 369 13.21 8.80 -4.68
N GLN A 370 12.04 8.61 -5.29
CA GLN A 370 11.99 8.34 -6.73
C GLN A 370 12.35 9.56 -7.59
N SER A 371 12.23 10.77 -7.03
CA SER A 371 12.46 12.04 -7.73
C SER A 371 13.92 12.49 -7.74
N TYR A 372 14.78 11.78 -7.02
CA TYR A 372 16.22 12.03 -6.86
C TYR A 372 17.00 10.89 -7.49
#